data_AF-A0A3B4X4D1-F1
#
_entry.id   AF-A0A3B4X4D1-F1
#
_cell.length_a   1.000
_cell.length_b   1.000
_cell.length_c   1.000
_cell.angle_alpha   90.00
_cell.angle_beta   90.00
_cell.angle_gamma   90.00
#
_symmetry.space_group_name_H-M   'P 1'
#
loop_
_entity.id
_entity.type
_entity.pdbx_description
1 polymer ?
#
loop_
_entity_poly.entity_id
_entity_poly.type
_entity_poly.pdbx_seq_one_letter_code
_entity_poly.pdbx_strand_id
1 'polypeptide(L)' 'MAADWLGSLVSINCGPTLGVYQGEVSSVDQSSQTISLRQPFHNGIKCPVPEVTFSVI' A
#
# COMPACT_ATOMS: atom_id res chain seq x y z
N MET A 1 -15.95 6.71 0.56
CA MET A 1 -14.81 7.05 -0.34
C MET A 1 -13.53 7.28 0.47
N ALA A 2 -13.04 6.21 1.11
CA ALA A 2 -11.67 5.97 1.62
C ALA A 2 -11.66 4.63 2.37
N ALA A 3 -12.72 4.38 3.15
CA ALA A 3 -12.99 3.07 3.74
C ALA A 3 -13.25 1.99 2.67
N ASP A 4 -13.72 2.36 1.48
CA ASP A 4 -13.94 1.43 0.36
C ASP A 4 -12.65 0.71 -0.09
N TRP A 5 -11.48 1.28 0.19
CA TRP A 5 -10.22 0.64 -0.14
C TRP A 5 -9.82 -0.44 0.86
N LEU A 6 -10.34 -0.42 2.10
CA LEU A 6 -10.01 -1.43 3.12
C LEU A 6 -10.39 -2.83 2.63
N GLY A 7 -9.45 -3.78 2.72
CA GLY A 7 -9.61 -5.14 2.21
C GLY A 7 -9.56 -5.27 0.69
N SER A 8 -9.39 -4.16 -0.06
CA SER A 8 -9.16 -4.23 -1.50
C SER A 8 -7.71 -4.54 -1.81
N LEU A 9 -7.49 -5.36 -2.83
CA LEU A 9 -6.17 -5.56 -3.44
C LEU A 9 -5.85 -4.39 -4.36
N VAL A 10 -4.81 -3.63 -4.01
CA VAL A 10 -4.37 -2.46 -4.77
C VAL A 10 -2.95 -2.63 -5.26
N SER A 11 -2.63 -1.91 -6.33
CA SER A 11 -1.28 -1.83 -6.89
C SER A 11 -0.85 -0.35 -6.88
N ILE A 12 0.02 -0.01 -5.94
CA ILE A 12 0.54 1.34 -5.72
C ILE A 12 1.88 1.47 -6.45
N ASN A 13 1.93 2.37 -7.43
CA ASN A 13 3.19 2.72 -8.10
C ASN A 13 3.83 3.91 -7.35
N CYS A 14 4.97 3.65 -6.71
CA CYS A 14 5.74 4.66 -5.96
C CYS A 14 6.83 5.32 -6.80
N GLY A 15 6.76 5.22 -8.14
CA GLY A 15 7.70 5.83 -9.07
C GLY A 15 8.93 4.96 -9.37
N PRO A 16 9.91 5.48 -10.12
CA PRO A 16 11.02 4.71 -10.65
C PRO A 16 12.04 4.26 -9.60
N THR A 17 12.12 4.94 -8.45
CA THR A 17 13.06 4.61 -7.37
C THR A 17 12.55 3.50 -6.46
N LEU A 18 11.26 3.55 -6.12
CA LEU A 18 10.60 2.63 -5.19
C LEU A 18 9.76 1.57 -5.89
N GLY A 19 9.58 1.63 -7.21
CA GLY A 19 8.85 0.63 -7.99
C GLY A 19 7.38 0.51 -7.63
N VAL A 20 6.84 -0.70 -7.77
CA VAL A 20 5.41 -0.98 -7.54
C VAL A 20 5.25 -1.88 -6.33
N TYR A 21 4.31 -1.52 -5.47
CA TYR A 21 3.87 -2.30 -4.32
C TYR A 21 2.44 -2.76 -4.52
N GLN A 22 2.18 -4.04 -4.28
CA GLN A 22 0.87 -4.65 -4.48
C GLN A 22 0.47 -5.35 -3.19
N GLY A 23 -0.75 -5.16 -2.72
CA GLY A 23 -1.16 -5.76 -1.46
C GLY A 23 -2.58 -5.42 -1.10
N GLU A 24 -3.05 -6.08 -0.04
CA GLU A 24 -4.35 -5.79 0.54
C GLU A 24 -4.23 -4.57 1.45
N VAL A 25 -5.16 -3.64 1.32
CA VAL A 25 -5.21 -2.45 2.18
C VAL A 25 -5.69 -2.82 3.57
N SER A 26 -4.80 -2.67 4.54
CA SER A 26 -5.02 -2.93 5.97
C SER A 26 -5.64 -1.72 6.68
N SER A 27 -5.21 -0.51 6.30
CA SER A 27 -5.65 0.73 6.93
C SER A 27 -5.56 1.90 5.96
N VAL A 28 -6.48 2.85 6.06
CA VAL A 28 -6.48 4.09 5.29
C VAL A 28 -6.74 5.24 6.26
N ASP A 29 -5.79 6.16 6.34
CA ASP A 29 -5.94 7.40 7.11
C ASP A 29 -6.18 8.56 6.13
N GLN A 30 -7.40 9.09 6.12
CA GLN A 30 -7.74 10.24 5.27
C GLN A 30 -7.10 11.54 5.74
N SER A 31 -6.90 11.70 7.06
CA SER A 31 -6.38 12.95 7.64
C SER A 31 -4.93 13.19 7.22
N SER A 32 -4.13 12.13 7.21
CA SER A 32 -2.71 12.12 6.85
C SER A 32 -2.49 11.66 5.40
N GLN A 33 -3.56 11.31 4.69
CA GLN A 33 -3.53 10.76 3.33
C GLN A 33 -2.55 9.59 3.19
N THR A 34 -2.60 8.67 4.15
CA THR A 34 -1.74 7.49 4.18
C THR A 34 -2.52 6.20 3.99
N ILE A 35 -1.90 5.20 3.37
CA ILE A 35 -2.46 3.89 3.11
C ILE A 35 -1.48 2.80 3.55
N SER A 36 -1.95 1.84 4.34
CA SER A 36 -1.16 0.71 4.80
C SER A 36 -1.53 -0.55 4.04
N LEU A 37 -0.54 -1.22 3.46
CA LEU A 37 -0.69 -2.51 2.79
C LEU A 37 -0.16 -3.62 3.69
N ARG A 38 -0.96 -4.68 3.87
CA ARG A 38 -0.55 -5.89 4.59
C ARG A 38 -0.01 -6.92 3.63
N GLN A 39 1.08 -7.58 4.05
CA GLN A 39 1.85 -8.57 3.30
C GLN A 39 2.08 -8.16 1.84
N PRO A 40 2.63 -6.96 1.59
CA PRO A 40 2.75 -6.46 0.24
C PRO A 40 3.79 -7.25 -0.56
N PHE A 41 3.62 -7.22 -1.87
CA PHE A 41 4.56 -7.66 -2.87
C PHE A 41 5.19 -6.43 -3.50
N HIS A 42 6.51 -6.42 -3.59
CA HIS A 42 7.27 -5.37 -4.23
C HIS A 42 7.90 -5.93 -5.50
N ASN A 43 7.53 -5.39 -6.66
CA ASN A 43 8.00 -5.83 -7.98
C ASN A 43 7.86 -7.36 -8.20
N GLY A 44 6.78 -7.95 -7.70
CA GLY A 44 6.49 -9.39 -7.81
C GLY A 44 7.16 -10.27 -6.74
N ILE A 45 7.94 -9.69 -5.82
CA ILE A 45 8.59 -10.42 -4.71
C ILE A 45 7.88 -10.05 -3.40
N LYS A 46 7.51 -11.04 -2.59
CA LYS A 46 6.88 -10.78 -1.29
C LYS A 46 7.85 -10.02 -0.38
N CYS A 47 7.41 -8.88 0.16
CA CYS A 47 8.20 -8.13 1.12
C CYS A 47 8.40 -8.94 2.41
N PRO A 48 9.57 -8.86 3.06
CA PRO A 48 9.79 -9.47 4.37
C PRO A 48 9.01 -8.76 5.48
N VAL A 49 8.64 -7.51 5.26
CA VAL A 49 7.85 -6.70 6.19
C VAL A 49 6.36 -7.05 6.12
N PRO A 50 5.69 -7.25 7.26
CA PRO A 50 4.30 -7.68 7.30
C PRO A 50 3.31 -6.57 6.93
N GLU A 51 3.70 -5.30 7.07
CA GLU A 51 2.88 -4.15 6.73
C GLU A 51 3.78 -3.01 6.24
N VAL A 52 3.33 -2.25 5.24
CA VAL A 52 4.01 -1.06 4.72
C VAL A 52 3.01 0.07 4.59
N THR A 53 3.33 1.22 5.19
CA THR A 53 2.52 2.44 5.11
C THR A 53 3.11 3.39 4.07
N PHE A 54 2.27 3.84 3.15
CA PHE A 54 2.59 4.80 2.11
C PHE A 54 1.86 6.10 2.40
N SER A 55 2.57 7.21 2.37
CA SER A 55 1.97 8.55 2.41
C SER A 55 1.91 9.12 1.00
N VAL A 56 0.76 9.69 0.64
CA VAL A 56 0.66 10.52 -0.55
C VAL A 56 1.27 11.88 -0.20
N ILE A 57 2.35 12.25 -0.90
CA ILE A 57 2.97 13.58 -0.87
C ILE A 57 2.64 14.33 -2.15
#